data_AF-A0A7X3LB43-F1
#
_entry.id   AF-A0A7X3LB43-F1
#
_cell.length_a   1.000
_cell.length_b   1.000
_cell.length_c   1.000
_cell.angle_alpha   90.00
_cell.angle_beta   90.00
_cell.angle_gamma   90.00
#
_symmetry.space_group_name_H-M   'P 1'
#
loop_
_entity.id
_entity.type
_entity.pdbx_description
1 polymer ?
#
loop_
_entity_poly.entity_id
_entity_poly.type
_entity_poly.pdbx_seq_one_letter_code
_entity_poly.pdbx_strand_id
1 'polypeptide(L)'
;MTLRPAHALLIALVALVAPRPATAAPAASEPCRAVEAQGETFTVCTIDLRRERLRLFWLQPDGRPYGSLGTLAEAQGQRLDFAMNAGMYDKDQAPVGLYVEGGREMKRVSTADGPGNFHLKPNGVFWVKGERAGVLDTAHYLRARIRPDYATQSGPMLVIDGQIHPKISADGPSQKIRNGVGVTEDGHVALFAISERPVTFGAFARLFKDDLGCRNALFLDGTVSSLHAPNLGRTDISRPLGPLVGSEPR
;
A
#
# COMPACT_ATOMS: atom_id res chain seq x y z
N MET A 1 -83.10 -43.30 -4.02
CA MET A 1 -83.03 -42.98 -5.46
C MET A 1 -83.09 -41.45 -5.54
N THR A 2 -82.12 -40.69 -6.03
CA THR A 2 -80.97 -40.91 -6.93
C THR A 2 -80.13 -39.63 -6.87
N LEU A 3 -78.80 -39.76 -6.79
CA LEU A 3 -77.83 -38.67 -6.88
C LEU A 3 -77.93 -37.93 -8.23
N ARG A 4 -77.68 -36.62 -8.21
CA ARG A 4 -77.11 -35.88 -9.35
C ARG A 4 -75.89 -35.08 -8.86
N PRO A 5 -74.69 -35.26 -9.44
CA PRO A 5 -73.52 -34.48 -9.05
C PRO A 5 -73.51 -33.16 -9.84
N ALA A 6 -73.30 -32.03 -9.16
CA ALA A 6 -72.91 -30.79 -9.81
C ALA A 6 -71.38 -30.79 -9.90
N HIS A 7 -70.84 -30.82 -11.12
CA HIS A 7 -69.41 -30.70 -11.37
C HIS A 7 -68.98 -29.24 -11.14
N ALA A 8 -68.34 -28.96 -10.02
CA ALA A 8 -67.63 -27.70 -9.81
C ALA A 8 -66.24 -27.84 -10.44
N LEU A 9 -66.02 -27.10 -11.53
CA LEU A 9 -64.75 -27.01 -12.24
C LEU A 9 -63.75 -26.22 -11.37
N LEU A 10 -62.75 -26.91 -10.79
CA LEU A 10 -61.66 -26.27 -10.06
C LEU A 10 -60.62 -25.74 -11.07
N ILE A 11 -60.63 -24.44 -11.34
CA ILE A 11 -59.56 -23.80 -12.11
C ILE A 11 -58.39 -23.53 -11.14
N ALA A 12 -57.36 -24.37 -11.20
CA ALA A 12 -56.13 -24.15 -10.46
C ALA A 12 -55.32 -23.04 -11.14
N LEU A 13 -55.28 -21.85 -10.53
CA LEU A 13 -54.45 -20.75 -10.97
C LEU A 13 -52.99 -21.03 -10.55
N VAL A 14 -52.20 -21.60 -11.47
CA VAL A 14 -50.75 -21.76 -11.26
C VAL A 14 -50.10 -20.39 -11.41
N ALA A 15 -49.79 -19.74 -10.28
CA ALA A 15 -49.00 -18.51 -10.27
C ALA A 15 -47.56 -18.85 -10.70
N LEU A 16 -47.18 -18.47 -11.92
CA LEU A 16 -45.79 -18.51 -12.37
C LEU A 16 -44.97 -17.52 -11.52
N VAL A 17 -44.24 -18.04 -10.54
CA VAL A 17 -43.22 -17.27 -9.81
C VAL A 17 -42.03 -17.09 -10.75
N ALA A 18 -41.95 -15.93 -11.39
CA ALA A 18 -40.78 -15.58 -12.20
C ALA A 18 -39.55 -15.45 -11.27
N PRO A 19 -38.41 -16.10 -11.59
CA PRO A 19 -37.20 -15.97 -10.79
C PRO A 19 -36.71 -14.52 -10.82
N ARG A 20 -36.58 -13.91 -9.63
CA ARG A 20 -35.97 -12.58 -9.48
C ARG A 20 -34.52 -12.66 -9.97
N PRO A 21 -34.07 -11.73 -10.85
CA PRO A 21 -32.66 -11.65 -11.20
C PRO A 21 -31.86 -11.35 -9.93
N ALA A 22 -30.90 -12.22 -9.61
CA ALA A 22 -29.98 -11.99 -8.52
C ALA A 22 -29.13 -10.76 -8.87
N THR A 23 -29.33 -9.67 -8.12
CA THR A 23 -28.42 -8.52 -8.16
C THR A 23 -27.07 -8.99 -7.65
N ALA A 24 -26.09 -9.13 -8.55
CA ALA A 24 -24.71 -9.39 -8.16
C ALA A 24 -24.25 -8.28 -7.21
N ALA A 25 -23.80 -8.66 -6.02
CA ALA A 25 -23.13 -7.73 -5.12
C ALA A 25 -21.89 -7.16 -5.84
N PRO A 26 -21.57 -5.86 -5.70
CA PRO A 26 -20.33 -5.33 -6.23
C PRO A 26 -19.17 -6.15 -5.68
N ALA A 27 -18.33 -6.69 -6.57
CA ALA A 27 -17.13 -7.40 -6.17
C ALA A 27 -16.32 -6.51 -5.22
N ALA A 28 -15.92 -7.03 -4.07
CA ALA A 28 -15.00 -6.34 -3.20
C ALA A 28 -13.77 -5.98 -4.05
N SER A 29 -13.39 -4.70 -4.06
CA SER A 29 -12.19 -4.26 -4.77
C SER A 29 -11.00 -5.07 -4.26
N GLU A 30 -10.35 -5.81 -5.13
CA GLU A 30 -9.16 -6.59 -4.77
C GLU A 30 -8.09 -5.64 -4.22
N PRO A 31 -7.45 -5.97 -3.07
CA PRO A 31 -6.54 -5.06 -2.40
C PRO A 31 -5.32 -4.74 -3.26
N CYS A 32 -4.81 -5.70 -4.03
CA CYS A 32 -3.69 -5.54 -4.95
C CYS A 32 -4.06 -6.00 -6.36
N ARG A 33 -3.69 -5.23 -7.40
CA ARG A 33 -3.95 -5.58 -8.81
C ARG A 33 -2.80 -5.18 -9.73
N ALA A 34 -2.71 -5.83 -10.90
CA ALA A 34 -1.81 -5.41 -11.95
C ALA A 34 -2.27 -4.08 -12.59
N VAL A 35 -1.30 -3.24 -12.94
CA VAL A 35 -1.45 -1.96 -13.62
C VAL A 35 -0.39 -1.86 -14.71
N GLU A 36 -0.84 -1.68 -15.96
CA GLU A 36 0.03 -1.37 -17.10
C GLU A 36 0.21 0.14 -17.19
N ALA A 37 1.45 0.61 -17.11
CA ALA A 37 1.80 2.03 -17.18
C ALA A 37 3.23 2.18 -17.69
N GLN A 38 3.54 3.29 -18.39
CA GLN A 38 4.92 3.56 -18.83
C GLN A 38 5.57 2.43 -19.65
N GLY A 39 4.78 1.56 -20.29
CA GLY A 39 5.26 0.37 -21.01
C GLY A 39 5.70 -0.81 -20.13
N GLU A 40 5.34 -0.80 -18.85
CA GLU A 40 5.72 -1.79 -17.84
C GLU A 40 4.53 -2.21 -16.97
N THR A 41 4.63 -3.39 -16.37
CA THR A 41 3.65 -3.90 -15.40
C THR A 41 4.07 -3.56 -13.97
N PHE A 42 3.11 -3.05 -13.20
CA PHE A 42 3.23 -2.79 -11.77
C PHE A 42 2.15 -3.55 -11.01
N THR A 43 2.45 -3.98 -9.79
CA THR A 43 1.39 -4.33 -8.83
C THR A 43 1.10 -3.12 -7.96
N VAL A 44 -0.17 -2.70 -7.93
CA VAL A 44 -0.64 -1.58 -7.12
C VAL A 44 -1.63 -2.09 -6.08
N CYS A 45 -1.33 -1.81 -4.81
CA CYS A 45 -2.16 -2.14 -3.66
C CYS A 45 -2.84 -0.86 -3.13
N THR A 46 -4.17 -0.87 -3.07
CA THR A 46 -5.00 0.28 -2.72
C THR A 46 -5.64 0.05 -1.37
N ILE A 47 -5.28 0.88 -0.38
CA ILE A 47 -5.73 0.72 1.00
C ILE A 47 -6.67 1.89 1.34
N ASP A 48 -7.95 1.60 1.59
CA ASP A 48 -8.91 2.60 2.08
C ASP A 48 -8.88 2.63 3.60
N LEU A 49 -8.30 3.68 4.18
CA LEU A 49 -8.08 3.81 5.61
C LEU A 49 -9.37 3.92 6.42
N ARG A 50 -10.54 4.08 5.80
CA ARG A 50 -11.85 4.04 6.47
C ARG A 50 -12.35 2.60 6.65
N ARG A 51 -11.78 1.66 5.90
CA ARG A 51 -12.20 0.25 5.84
C ARG A 51 -11.14 -0.71 6.34
N GLU A 52 -9.88 -0.31 6.21
CA GLU A 52 -8.71 -1.09 6.58
C GLU A 52 -7.86 -0.35 7.63
N ARG A 53 -7.00 -1.10 8.30
CA ARG A 53 -5.99 -0.58 9.23
C ARG A 53 -4.64 -0.73 8.58
N LEU A 54 -3.94 0.39 8.38
CA LEU A 54 -2.56 0.38 7.93
C LEU A 54 -1.64 0.43 9.15
N ARG A 55 -0.67 -0.50 9.20
CA ARG A 55 0.29 -0.63 10.28
C ARG A 55 1.71 -0.69 9.75
N LEU A 56 2.66 -0.24 10.57
CA LEU A 56 4.08 -0.53 10.40
C LEU A 56 4.51 -1.62 11.36
N PHE A 57 5.50 -2.40 10.95
CA PHE A 57 6.07 -3.49 11.73
C PHE A 57 7.59 -3.44 11.60
N TRP A 58 8.31 -3.40 12.71
CA TRP A 58 9.77 -3.52 12.69
C TRP A 58 10.25 -4.68 13.55
N LEU A 59 9.99 -4.62 14.86
CA LEU A 59 10.48 -5.60 15.82
C LEU A 59 9.36 -6.54 16.26
N GLN A 60 9.72 -7.80 16.45
CA GLN A 60 8.92 -8.81 17.13
C GLN A 60 8.90 -8.53 18.65
N PRO A 61 8.00 -9.19 19.42
CA PRO A 61 7.93 -9.02 20.87
C PRO A 61 9.24 -9.31 21.62
N ASP A 62 10.11 -10.15 21.06
CA ASP A 62 11.43 -10.48 21.61
C ASP A 62 12.53 -9.46 21.25
N GLY A 63 12.17 -8.39 20.52
CA GLY A 63 13.08 -7.31 20.12
C GLY A 63 13.88 -7.59 18.85
N ARG A 64 13.73 -8.76 18.21
CA ARG A 64 14.38 -9.04 16.93
C ARG A 64 13.56 -8.51 15.76
N PRO A 65 14.16 -8.05 14.65
CA PRO A 65 13.41 -7.68 13.46
C PRO A 65 12.54 -8.82 12.94
N TYR A 66 11.39 -8.50 12.34
CA TYR A 66 10.63 -9.49 11.55
C TYR A 66 11.48 -10.04 10.41
N GLY A 67 12.18 -9.15 9.71
CA GLY A 67 13.22 -9.50 8.74
C GLY A 67 12.74 -10.11 7.43
N SER A 68 11.49 -10.53 7.32
CA SER A 68 10.90 -11.01 6.07
C SER A 68 9.38 -10.85 6.08
N LEU A 69 8.78 -10.84 4.88
CA LEU A 69 7.32 -10.83 4.74
C LEU A 69 6.70 -12.16 5.18
N GLY A 70 7.40 -13.28 5.01
CA GLY A 70 6.96 -14.59 5.48
C GLY A 70 6.84 -14.64 7.01
N THR A 71 7.88 -14.20 7.72
CA THR A 71 7.86 -14.11 9.19
C THR A 71 6.73 -13.20 9.68
N LEU A 72 6.51 -12.07 9.01
CA LEU A 72 5.41 -11.16 9.35
C LEU A 72 4.04 -11.82 9.10
N ALA A 73 3.87 -12.49 7.96
CA ALA A 73 2.64 -13.19 7.61
C ALA A 73 2.31 -14.35 8.57
N GLU A 74 3.31 -15.11 8.99
CA GLU A 74 3.14 -16.15 10.02
C GLU A 74 2.70 -15.56 11.36
N ALA A 75 3.28 -14.42 11.75
CA ALA A 75 2.97 -13.78 13.03
C ALA A 75 1.60 -13.08 13.07
N GLN A 76 1.16 -12.47 11.96
CA GLN A 76 -0.16 -11.82 11.89
C GLN A 76 -1.27 -12.79 11.42
N GLY A 77 -0.91 -13.92 10.80
CA GLY A 77 -1.84 -14.89 10.23
C GLY A 77 -2.59 -14.37 9.01
N GLN A 78 -3.81 -14.85 8.78
CA GLN A 78 -4.69 -14.45 7.67
C GLN A 78 -5.22 -13.00 7.77
N ARG A 79 -4.65 -12.17 8.64
CA ARG A 79 -5.08 -10.78 8.82
C ARG A 79 -4.46 -9.82 7.82
N LEU A 80 -3.35 -10.19 7.17
CA LEU A 80 -2.69 -9.31 6.22
C LEU A 80 -3.31 -9.45 4.84
N ASP A 81 -3.96 -8.38 4.37
CA ASP A 81 -4.41 -8.27 2.98
C ASP A 81 -3.24 -7.89 2.05
N PHE A 82 -2.22 -7.27 2.63
CA PHE A 82 -1.07 -6.71 1.94
C PHE A 82 0.09 -6.51 2.92
N ALA A 83 1.32 -6.77 2.48
CA ALA A 83 2.52 -6.23 3.13
C ALA A 83 3.67 -5.99 2.14
N MET A 84 4.49 -4.98 2.42
CA MET A 84 5.73 -4.70 1.69
C MET A 84 6.80 -4.11 2.61
N ASN A 85 8.04 -4.04 2.13
CA ASN A 85 9.08 -3.27 2.82
C ASN A 85 8.72 -1.77 2.84
N ALA A 86 8.95 -1.12 3.98
CA ALA A 86 8.65 0.29 4.21
C ALA A 86 9.91 1.15 3.95
N GLY A 87 10.19 2.13 4.80
CA GLY A 87 11.34 3.03 4.63
C GLY A 87 12.71 2.33 4.74
N MET A 88 13.74 3.06 4.31
CA MET A 88 15.11 2.55 4.25
C MET A 88 15.69 2.18 5.62
N TYR A 89 16.54 1.16 5.62
CA TYR A 89 17.16 0.59 6.80
C TYR A 89 18.67 0.38 6.65
N ASP A 90 19.37 0.23 7.78
CA ASP A 90 20.81 -0.03 7.83
C ASP A 90 21.13 -1.54 7.87
N LYS A 91 22.42 -1.89 7.97
CA LYS A 91 22.85 -3.31 7.99
C LYS A 91 22.27 -4.14 9.15
N ASP A 92 21.78 -3.48 10.20
CA ASP A 92 21.20 -4.12 11.38
C ASP A 92 19.66 -4.12 11.32
N GLN A 93 19.10 -3.88 10.11
CA GLN A 93 17.66 -3.83 9.83
C GLN A 93 16.93 -2.68 10.55
N ALA A 94 17.67 -1.71 11.09
CA ALA A 94 17.09 -0.57 11.79
C ALA A 94 16.75 0.57 10.81
N PRO A 95 15.64 1.30 11.02
CA PRO A 95 15.28 2.44 10.19
C PRO A 95 16.39 3.50 10.20
N VAL A 96 16.72 4.00 9.00
CA VAL A 96 17.72 5.06 8.82
C VAL A 96 17.19 6.41 9.33
N GLY A 97 15.91 6.68 9.11
CA GLY A 97 15.22 7.92 9.51
C GLY A 97 14.04 7.69 10.43
N LEU A 98 13.11 8.64 10.48
CA LEU A 98 11.92 8.57 11.35
C LEU A 98 11.24 7.20 11.27
N TYR A 99 10.93 6.64 12.43
CA TYR A 99 10.07 5.49 12.56
C TYR A 99 9.14 5.64 13.76
N VAL A 100 7.84 5.61 13.49
CA VAL A 100 6.78 5.66 14.50
C VAL A 100 5.90 4.42 14.33
N GLU A 101 5.68 3.70 15.41
CA GLU A 101 4.85 2.50 15.44
C GLU A 101 3.87 2.58 16.61
N GLY A 102 2.57 2.50 16.34
CA GLY A 102 1.53 2.59 17.37
C GLY A 102 1.57 3.89 18.18
N GLY A 103 1.93 5.00 17.54
CA GLY A 103 2.08 6.31 18.18
C GLY A 103 3.38 6.51 18.96
N ARG A 104 4.25 5.50 19.01
CA ARG A 104 5.56 5.59 19.68
C ARG A 104 6.66 5.86 18.66
N GLU A 105 7.35 6.98 18.82
CA GLU A 105 8.57 7.27 18.05
C GLU A 105 9.72 6.38 18.55
N MET A 106 10.21 5.51 17.67
CA MET A 106 11.33 4.61 17.97
C MET A 106 12.64 5.09 17.34
N LYS A 107 12.54 5.91 16.28
CA LYS A 107 13.67 6.56 15.63
C LYS A 107 13.27 7.98 15.23
N ARG A 108 14.15 8.96 15.48
CA ARG A 108 13.94 10.37 15.13
C ARG A 108 14.05 10.61 13.62
N VAL A 109 13.42 11.69 13.16
CA VAL A 109 13.65 12.24 11.81
C VAL A 109 15.15 12.46 11.59
N SER A 110 15.65 11.99 10.45
CA SER A 110 17.00 12.30 9.98
C SER A 110 16.96 13.41 8.94
N THR A 111 17.74 14.46 9.17
CA THR A 111 17.97 15.56 8.20
C THR A 111 19.40 15.56 7.66
N ALA A 112 20.18 14.52 8.01
CA ALA A 112 21.57 14.41 7.61
C ALA A 112 21.73 14.42 6.09
N ASP A 113 22.90 14.86 5.64
CA ASP A 113 23.35 14.66 4.27
C ASP A 113 24.20 13.39 4.20
N GLY A 114 24.27 12.79 3.03
CA GLY A 114 24.99 11.55 2.83
C GLY A 114 24.84 11.00 1.42
N PRO A 115 25.41 9.82 1.15
CA PRO A 115 25.28 9.16 -0.14
C PRO A 115 23.98 8.37 -0.25
N GLY A 116 23.59 8.03 -1.49
CA GLY A 116 22.48 7.12 -1.77
C GLY A 116 21.09 7.77 -1.71
N ASN A 117 20.08 6.95 -1.99
CA ASN A 117 18.71 7.40 -2.25
C ASN A 117 18.07 8.13 -1.06
N PHE A 118 18.31 7.67 0.18
CA PHE A 118 17.79 8.31 1.39
C PHE A 118 18.18 9.80 1.49
N HIS A 119 19.38 10.13 1.01
CA HIS A 119 19.95 11.47 1.08
C HIS A 119 19.76 12.28 -0.22
N LEU A 120 19.08 11.70 -1.23
CA LEU A 120 18.66 12.44 -2.42
C LEU A 120 17.51 13.39 -2.04
N LYS A 121 17.88 14.58 -1.54
CA LYS A 121 16.93 15.56 -1.03
C LYS A 121 16.12 16.25 -2.16
N PRO A 122 14.81 16.49 -1.95
CA PRO A 122 14.07 16.16 -0.73
C PRO A 122 13.74 14.66 -0.60
N ASN A 123 14.03 14.13 0.58
CA ASN A 123 13.47 12.88 1.08
C ASN A 123 12.18 13.19 1.86
N GLY A 124 11.45 12.19 2.32
CA GLY A 124 10.14 12.43 2.90
C GLY A 124 9.67 11.39 3.90
N VAL A 125 8.49 11.67 4.44
CA VAL A 125 7.83 10.86 5.46
C VAL A 125 6.45 10.49 4.95
N PHE A 126 6.19 9.19 4.88
CA PHE A 126 4.83 8.67 4.83
C PHE A 126 4.32 8.54 6.27
N TRP A 127 3.12 9.05 6.52
CA TRP A 127 2.51 9.03 7.85
C TRP A 127 1.04 8.63 7.77
N VAL A 128 0.54 8.03 8.85
CA VAL A 128 -0.87 7.66 9.05
C VAL A 128 -1.33 8.16 10.42
N LYS A 129 -2.53 8.74 10.46
CA LYS A 129 -3.26 9.18 11.66
C LYS A 129 -4.73 8.84 11.53
N GLY A 130 -5.21 7.88 12.31
CA GLY A 130 -6.59 7.39 12.24
C GLY A 130 -6.93 6.92 10.83
N GLU A 131 -7.86 7.60 10.18
CA GLU A 131 -8.35 7.28 8.83
C GLU A 131 -7.73 8.18 7.75
N ARG A 132 -6.63 8.87 8.07
CA ARG A 132 -5.92 9.74 7.15
C ARG A 132 -4.45 9.35 7.04
N ALA A 133 -3.91 9.51 5.86
CA ALA A 133 -2.48 9.41 5.60
C ALA A 133 -2.00 10.61 4.79
N GLY A 134 -0.69 10.71 4.66
CA GLY A 134 -0.07 11.66 3.75
C GLY A 134 1.39 11.33 3.50
N VAL A 135 1.93 11.95 2.46
CA VAL A 135 3.35 11.99 2.16
C VAL A 135 3.77 13.46 2.17
N LEU A 136 4.78 13.78 2.96
CA LEU A 136 5.37 15.13 3.02
C LEU A 136 6.88 15.00 2.85
N ASP A 137 7.52 15.96 2.20
CA ASP A 137 8.98 16.07 2.35
C ASP A 137 9.34 16.34 3.82
N THR A 138 10.56 15.98 4.19
CA THR A 138 11.02 16.02 5.58
C THR A 138 10.89 17.41 6.21
N ALA A 139 11.11 18.49 5.46
CA ALA A 139 11.04 19.84 6.01
C ALA A 139 9.59 20.27 6.27
N HIS A 140 8.65 19.95 5.37
CA HIS A 140 7.23 20.17 5.60
C HIS A 140 6.69 19.30 6.74
N TYR A 141 7.09 18.03 6.83
CA TYR A 141 6.69 17.15 7.92
C TYR A 141 7.06 17.72 9.30
N LEU A 142 8.30 18.21 9.46
CA LEU A 142 8.77 18.83 10.71
C LEU A 142 7.97 20.09 11.08
N ARG A 143 7.55 20.89 10.10
CA ARG A 143 6.70 22.08 10.34
C ARG A 143 5.25 21.72 10.68
N ALA A 144 4.72 20.65 10.11
CA ALA A 144 3.34 20.23 10.29
C ALA A 144 3.04 19.72 11.71
N ARG A 145 4.07 19.31 12.48
CA ARG A 145 3.96 18.83 13.88
C ARG A 145 2.91 17.72 14.04
N ILE A 146 2.80 16.85 13.05
CA ILE A 146 1.90 15.70 13.05
C ILE A 146 2.35 14.74 14.15
N ARG A 147 1.39 14.19 14.92
CA ARG A 147 1.63 13.12 15.90
C ARG A 147 1.07 11.81 15.37
N PRO A 148 1.73 11.18 14.39
CA PRO A 148 1.15 10.07 13.65
C PRO A 148 1.02 8.82 14.53
N ASP A 149 0.10 7.94 14.16
CA ASP A 149 0.03 6.59 14.74
C ASP A 149 1.10 5.70 14.10
N TYR A 150 1.39 5.93 12.82
CA TYR A 150 2.47 5.26 12.09
C TYR A 150 3.20 6.24 11.18
N ALA A 151 4.52 6.18 11.12
CA ALA A 151 5.28 6.94 10.15
C ALA A 151 6.61 6.28 9.82
N THR A 152 7.04 6.41 8.57
CA THR A 152 8.34 5.93 8.09
C THR A 152 8.96 6.99 7.19
N GLN A 153 10.23 7.30 7.43
CA GLN A 153 11.01 8.17 6.56
C GLN A 153 11.77 7.35 5.52
N SER A 154 11.77 7.84 4.30
CA SER A 154 12.52 7.25 3.20
C SER A 154 12.89 8.34 2.20
N GLY A 155 13.56 7.98 1.11
CA GLY A 155 13.85 8.92 0.05
C GLY A 155 14.41 8.26 -1.19
N PRO A 156 14.29 8.92 -2.36
CA PRO A 156 13.78 10.28 -2.53
C PRO A 156 12.24 10.41 -2.48
N MET A 157 11.73 11.63 -2.34
CA MET A 157 10.37 11.93 -2.81
C MET A 157 10.31 11.63 -4.32
N LEU A 158 9.25 10.96 -4.78
CA LEU A 158 9.04 10.69 -6.20
C LEU A 158 8.31 11.86 -6.87
N VAL A 159 7.23 12.31 -6.22
CA VAL A 159 6.38 13.41 -6.65
C VAL A 159 6.21 14.37 -5.48
N ILE A 160 6.31 15.67 -5.75
CA ILE A 160 6.24 16.76 -4.80
C ILE A 160 5.27 17.79 -5.36
N ASP A 161 4.13 17.99 -4.71
CA ASP A 161 3.08 18.93 -5.13
C ASP A 161 2.66 18.79 -6.61
N GLY A 162 2.62 17.56 -7.10
CA GLY A 162 2.27 17.21 -8.48
C GLY A 162 3.42 17.34 -9.48
N GLN A 163 4.64 17.63 -9.04
CA GLN A 163 5.83 17.69 -9.87
C GLN A 163 6.78 16.53 -9.56
N ILE A 164 7.39 15.92 -10.58
CA ILE A 164 8.42 14.90 -10.36
C ILE A 164 9.62 15.55 -9.68
N HIS A 165 10.24 14.85 -8.74
CA HIS A 165 11.42 15.36 -8.04
C HIS A 165 12.49 15.84 -9.04
N PRO A 166 13.01 17.08 -8.90
CA PRO A 166 13.91 17.71 -9.88
C PRO A 166 15.25 17.00 -10.13
N LYS A 167 15.65 16.06 -9.27
CA LYS A 167 16.89 15.27 -9.43
C LYS A 167 16.63 13.91 -10.06
N ILE A 168 15.38 13.55 -10.30
CA ILE A 168 15.00 12.34 -11.03
C ILE A 168 15.05 12.66 -12.53
N SER A 169 16.00 12.05 -13.21
CA SER A 169 16.05 12.04 -14.69
C SER A 169 14.91 11.21 -15.27
N ALA A 170 14.34 11.65 -16.39
CA ALA A 170 13.22 10.99 -17.07
C ALA A 170 13.50 9.50 -17.38
N ASP A 171 14.66 9.22 -17.99
CA ASP A 171 15.13 7.86 -18.34
C ASP A 171 16.55 7.64 -17.81
N GLY A 172 16.70 7.78 -16.49
CA GLY A 172 18.00 7.60 -15.85
C GLY A 172 18.60 6.20 -16.05
N PRO A 173 19.93 6.06 -15.98
CA PRO A 173 20.62 4.78 -16.22
C PRO A 173 20.33 3.72 -15.14
N SER A 174 19.79 4.12 -13.98
CA SER A 174 19.46 3.19 -12.90
C SER A 174 18.11 2.51 -13.14
N GLN A 175 18.15 1.22 -13.43
CA GLN A 175 16.96 0.36 -13.47
C GLN A 175 17.00 -0.65 -12.33
N LYS A 176 15.93 -0.68 -11.52
CA LYS A 176 15.78 -1.59 -10.38
C LYS A 176 14.32 -1.95 -10.21
N ILE A 177 14.04 -3.05 -9.51
CA ILE A 177 12.72 -3.24 -8.89
C ILE A 177 12.55 -2.11 -7.87
N ARG A 178 11.40 -1.44 -7.91
CA ARG A 178 11.12 -0.27 -7.08
C ARG A 178 9.79 -0.45 -6.40
N ASN A 179 9.71 -0.02 -5.14
CA ASN A 179 8.44 0.19 -4.46
C ASN A 179 8.33 1.62 -3.92
N GLY A 180 7.09 2.01 -3.64
CA GLY A 180 6.76 3.37 -3.25
C GLY A 180 5.35 3.47 -2.73
N VAL A 181 5.04 4.63 -2.16
CA VAL A 181 3.70 4.96 -1.67
C VAL A 181 3.30 6.36 -2.10
N GLY A 182 2.08 6.48 -2.60
CA GLY A 182 1.38 7.73 -2.83
C GLY A 182 0.13 7.79 -1.99
N VAL A 183 -0.44 8.98 -1.84
CA VAL A 183 -1.72 9.17 -1.15
C VAL A 183 -2.61 10.06 -2.01
N THR A 184 -3.88 9.69 -2.07
CA THR A 184 -4.94 10.49 -2.69
C THR A 184 -5.09 11.86 -2.01
N GLU A 185 -5.62 12.85 -2.74
CA GLU A 185 -5.69 14.24 -2.23
C GLU A 185 -6.56 14.39 -0.99
N ASP A 186 -7.60 13.57 -0.82
CA ASP A 186 -8.44 13.57 0.40
C ASP A 186 -7.73 12.94 1.61
N GLY A 187 -6.63 12.22 1.38
CA GLY A 187 -5.84 11.56 2.41
C GLY A 187 -6.42 10.25 2.92
N HIS A 188 -7.50 9.71 2.34
CA HIS A 188 -8.15 8.51 2.85
C HIS A 188 -7.64 7.22 2.19
N VAL A 189 -7.05 7.32 1.02
CA VAL A 189 -6.54 6.15 0.28
C VAL A 189 -5.03 6.25 0.11
N ALA A 190 -4.31 5.23 0.60
CA ALA A 190 -2.90 5.03 0.35
C ALA A 190 -2.71 4.04 -0.81
N LEU A 191 -1.84 4.39 -1.75
CA LEU A 191 -1.55 3.63 -2.96
C LEU A 191 -0.11 3.16 -2.86
N PHE A 192 0.09 1.87 -2.62
CA PHE A 192 1.41 1.26 -2.64
C PHE A 192 1.64 0.62 -3.99
N ALA A 193 2.84 0.76 -4.54
CA ALA A 193 3.19 0.15 -5.82
C ALA A 193 4.53 -0.57 -5.74
N ILE A 194 4.66 -1.64 -6.51
CA ILE A 194 5.92 -2.32 -6.81
C ILE A 194 6.01 -2.60 -8.32
N SER A 195 7.19 -2.43 -8.92
CA SER A 195 7.41 -2.78 -10.32
C SER A 195 7.69 -4.28 -10.48
N GLU A 196 7.14 -4.93 -11.50
CA GLU A 196 7.40 -6.37 -11.75
C GLU A 196 8.74 -6.60 -12.46
N ARG A 197 9.25 -5.56 -13.11
CA ARG A 197 10.57 -5.55 -13.77
C ARG A 197 11.39 -4.35 -13.35
N PRO A 198 12.72 -4.36 -13.59
CA PRO A 198 13.54 -3.20 -13.33
C PRO A 198 13.09 -1.98 -14.13
N VAL A 199 12.80 -0.87 -13.45
CA VAL A 199 12.37 0.39 -14.07
C VAL A 199 13.26 1.56 -13.64
N THR A 200 13.26 2.63 -14.44
CA THR A 200 13.93 3.88 -14.07
C THR A 200 13.19 4.59 -12.94
N PHE A 201 13.88 5.47 -12.21
CA PHE A 201 13.20 6.34 -11.24
C PHE A 201 12.15 7.22 -11.89
N GLY A 202 12.40 7.71 -13.12
CA GLY A 202 11.47 8.57 -13.84
C GLY A 202 10.19 7.84 -14.24
N ALA A 203 10.29 6.61 -14.77
CA ALA A 203 9.12 5.78 -15.06
C ALA A 203 8.32 5.51 -13.78
N PHE A 204 8.99 5.18 -12.68
CA PHE A 204 8.31 4.92 -11.40
C PHE A 204 7.65 6.18 -10.81
N ALA A 205 8.26 7.36 -10.95
CA ALA A 205 7.66 8.61 -10.52
C ALA A 205 6.44 8.99 -11.38
N ARG A 206 6.49 8.72 -12.70
CA ARG A 206 5.36 8.95 -13.62
C ARG A 206 4.19 8.03 -13.32
N LEU A 207 4.41 6.77 -12.93
CA LEU A 207 3.33 5.91 -12.41
C LEU A 207 2.53 6.64 -11.32
N PHE A 208 3.21 7.18 -10.30
CA PHE A 208 2.50 7.88 -9.22
C PHE A 208 1.83 9.17 -9.69
N LYS A 209 2.53 9.98 -10.49
CA LYS A 209 2.04 11.30 -10.91
C LYS A 209 0.92 11.21 -11.94
N ASP A 210 1.18 10.50 -13.03
CA ASP A 210 0.38 10.55 -14.25
C ASP A 210 -0.70 9.45 -14.25
N ASP A 211 -0.34 8.24 -13.81
CA ASP A 211 -1.24 7.08 -13.87
C ASP A 211 -2.08 6.91 -12.59
N LEU A 212 -1.52 7.22 -11.42
CA LEU A 212 -2.19 7.11 -10.11
C LEU A 212 -2.67 8.46 -9.54
N GLY A 213 -2.36 9.58 -10.19
CA GLY A 213 -2.84 10.92 -9.82
C GLY A 213 -2.36 11.42 -8.44
N CYS A 214 -1.27 10.88 -7.91
CA CYS A 214 -0.74 11.27 -6.60
C CYS A 214 0.00 12.61 -6.69
N ARG A 215 -0.42 13.58 -5.87
CA ARG A 215 0.30 14.87 -5.75
C ARG A 215 1.60 14.74 -4.97
N ASN A 216 1.66 13.83 -4.01
CA ASN A 216 2.87 13.51 -3.28
C ASN A 216 3.05 11.99 -3.24
N ALA A 217 4.27 11.54 -3.52
CA ALA A 217 4.63 10.14 -3.48
C ALA A 217 6.08 9.97 -3.01
N LEU A 218 6.34 8.87 -2.31
CA LEU A 218 7.60 8.58 -1.65
C LEU A 218 8.17 7.26 -2.15
N PHE A 219 9.46 7.26 -2.49
CA PHE A 219 10.19 6.04 -2.73
C PHE A 219 10.47 5.34 -1.40
N LEU A 220 10.14 4.06 -1.30
CA LEU A 220 10.41 3.24 -0.13
C LEU A 220 11.81 2.59 -0.29
N ASP A 221 12.10 1.48 0.38
CA ASP A 221 13.40 0.83 0.17
C ASP A 221 13.50 0.13 -1.19
N GLY A 222 14.53 0.52 -1.96
CA GLY A 222 14.84 -0.03 -3.28
C GLY A 222 16.18 -0.75 -3.38
N THR A 223 16.84 -1.03 -2.26
CA THR A 223 17.89 -2.05 -2.25
C THR A 223 17.25 -3.43 -2.37
N VAL A 224 16.09 -3.58 -1.73
CA VAL A 224 15.27 -4.77 -1.74
C VAL A 224 13.81 -4.34 -1.77
N SER A 225 13.07 -4.69 -2.82
CA SER A 225 11.63 -4.45 -2.91
C SER A 225 10.90 -5.79 -2.95
N SER A 226 9.87 -5.95 -2.13
CA SER A 226 9.18 -7.23 -1.97
C SER A 226 7.72 -7.01 -1.58
N LEU A 227 6.87 -7.94 -2.02
CA LEU A 227 5.42 -7.88 -1.81
C LEU A 227 4.89 -9.21 -1.25
N HIS A 228 3.96 -9.08 -0.31
CA HIS A 228 3.03 -10.12 0.13
C HIS A 228 1.63 -9.63 -0.22
N ALA A 229 0.95 -10.37 -1.10
CA ALA A 229 -0.39 -10.07 -1.58
C ALA A 229 -1.15 -11.40 -1.75
N PRO A 230 -1.85 -11.87 -0.70
CA PRO A 230 -2.55 -13.15 -0.72
C PRO A 230 -3.58 -13.29 -1.84
N ASN A 231 -4.26 -12.20 -2.20
CA ASN A 231 -5.24 -12.20 -3.29
C ASN A 231 -4.60 -12.49 -4.67
N LEU A 232 -3.30 -12.28 -4.81
CA LEU A 232 -2.51 -12.62 -6.00
C LEU A 232 -1.72 -13.93 -5.82
N GLY A 233 -1.86 -14.62 -4.69
CA GLY A 233 -1.07 -15.80 -4.37
C GLY A 233 0.43 -15.52 -4.23
N ARG A 234 0.82 -14.28 -3.94
CA ARG A 234 2.21 -13.81 -3.97
C ARG A 234 2.78 -13.61 -2.58
N THR A 235 3.96 -14.17 -2.32
CA THR A 235 4.82 -13.83 -1.19
C THR A 235 6.27 -13.89 -1.66
N ASP A 236 6.88 -12.71 -1.80
CA ASP A 236 8.27 -12.64 -2.26
C ASP A 236 9.23 -13.11 -1.17
N ILE A 237 10.19 -13.95 -1.55
CA ILE A 237 11.32 -14.34 -0.71
C ILE A 237 12.48 -13.42 -1.05
N SER A 238 13.02 -12.76 -0.04
CA SER A 238 13.98 -11.67 -0.24
C SER A 238 15.12 -11.71 0.76
N ARG A 239 16.10 -10.82 0.56
CA ARG A 239 17.12 -10.56 1.58
C ARG A 239 16.46 -10.05 2.87
N PRO A 240 17.13 -10.15 4.04
CA PRO A 240 16.61 -9.62 5.27
C PRO A 240 16.14 -8.17 5.11
N LEU A 241 14.85 -7.94 5.37
CA LEU A 241 14.18 -6.65 5.23
C LEU A 241 14.26 -5.87 6.55
N GLY A 242 14.21 -4.55 6.47
CA GLY A 242 14.05 -3.68 7.63
C GLY A 242 12.59 -3.50 8.03
N PRO A 243 12.15 -2.28 8.33
CA PRO A 243 10.75 -1.98 8.58
C PRO A 243 9.83 -2.42 7.44
N LEU A 244 8.64 -2.89 7.80
CA LEU A 244 7.59 -3.35 6.92
C LEU A 244 6.34 -2.50 7.12
N VAL A 245 5.50 -2.45 6.09
CA VAL A 245 4.17 -1.84 6.11
C VAL A 245 3.17 -2.89 5.64
N GLY A 246 1.98 -2.91 6.24
CA GLY A 246 0.90 -3.80 5.81
C GLY A 246 -0.47 -3.25 6.15
N SER A 247 -1.50 -3.83 5.53
CA SER A 247 -2.90 -3.56 5.86
C SER A 247 -3.60 -4.80 6.39
N GLU A 248 -4.56 -4.55 7.27
CA GLU A 248 -5.45 -5.56 7.85
C GLU A 248 -6.90 -5.06 7.77
N PRO A 249 -7.90 -5.95 7.66
CA PRO A 249 -9.31 -5.57 7.79
C PRO A 249 -9.57 -4.93 9.17
N ARG A 250 -10.52 -3.99 9.22
CA ARG A 250 -10.89 -3.30 10.48
C ARG A 250 -11.63 -4.18 11.49
#